data_AF-A0A219AR15-F1
#
_entry.id   AF-A0A219AR15-F1
#
_cell.length_a   1.000
_cell.length_b   1.000
_cell.length_c   1.000
_cell.angle_alpha   90.00
_cell.angle_beta   90.00
_cell.angle_gamma   90.00
#
_symmetry.space_group_name_H-M   'P 1'
#
loop_
_entity.id
_entity.type
_entity.pdbx_description
1 polymer ?
#
loop_
_entity_poly.entity_id
_entity_poly.type
_entity_poly.pdbx_seq_one_letter_code
_entity_poly.pdbx_strand_id
1 'polypeptide(L)'
;MPSIDVPPNVIRVTKGNRRMPCFTTHSNEERLSLEKLGREYKLANRVAHSRELHGHGLAALLKNVQGAVEASSSNLEILAREDNAILELSEKHKAEIQQQKDDWEETARKALNNPKS
;
A
#
# COMPACT_ATOMS: atom_id res chain seq x y z
N MET A 1 21.48 19.58 -69.68
CA MET A 1 21.16 19.30 -68.26
C MET A 1 22.41 18.69 -67.64
N PRO A 2 23.04 19.29 -66.62
CA PRO A 2 24.12 18.61 -65.92
C PRO A 2 23.53 17.45 -65.12
N SER A 3 23.95 16.22 -65.43
CA SER A 3 23.68 15.03 -64.63
C SER A 3 24.75 14.92 -63.55
N ILE A 4 24.33 14.80 -62.29
CA ILE A 4 25.23 14.50 -61.18
C ILE A 4 25.38 12.98 -61.12
N ASP A 5 26.60 12.47 -61.28
CA ASP A 5 26.89 11.06 -61.04
C ASP A 5 26.77 10.77 -59.54
N VAL A 6 25.78 9.97 -59.18
CA VAL A 6 25.58 9.50 -57.82
C VAL A 6 26.26 8.15 -57.67
N PRO A 7 27.20 7.99 -56.72
CA PRO A 7 27.86 6.71 -56.48
C PRO A 7 26.84 5.60 -56.12
N PRO A 8 27.07 4.35 -56.54
CA PRO A 8 26.10 3.25 -56.39
C PRO A 8 25.82 2.87 -54.94
N ASN A 9 26.67 3.28 -54.00
CA ASN A 9 26.51 3.02 -52.57
C ASN A 9 25.64 4.07 -51.84
N VAL A 10 25.19 5.11 -52.54
CA VAL A 10 24.33 6.16 -52.00
C VAL A 10 22.86 5.77 -52.15
N ILE A 11 22.17 5.70 -51.02
CA ILE A 11 20.75 5.41 -50.90
C ILE A 11 19.97 6.65 -50.46
N ARG A 12 18.71 6.73 -50.89
CA ARG A 12 17.74 7.73 -50.45
C ARG A 12 16.94 7.17 -49.27
N VAL A 13 17.08 7.78 -48.09
CA VAL A 13 16.38 7.35 -46.86
C VAL A 13 15.33 8.39 -46.46
N THR A 14 14.15 7.90 -46.09
CA THR A 14 13.05 8.72 -45.57
C THR A 14 12.87 8.38 -44.10
N LYS A 15 13.29 9.27 -43.19
CA LYS A 15 13.07 9.08 -41.75
C LYS A 15 11.64 9.46 -41.41
N GLY A 16 10.96 8.67 -40.57
CA GLY A 16 9.50 8.71 -40.32
C GLY A 16 8.86 10.06 -39.94
N ASN A 17 9.65 11.08 -39.60
CA ASN A 17 9.15 12.44 -39.30
C ASN A 17 9.74 13.56 -40.20
N ARG A 18 10.54 13.24 -41.22
CA ARG A 18 11.13 14.25 -42.13
C ARG A 18 10.29 14.41 -43.38
N ARG A 19 9.95 15.66 -43.72
CA ARG A 19 9.26 16.02 -44.98
C ARG A 19 10.09 15.78 -46.24
N MET A 20 11.42 15.73 -46.10
CA MET A 20 12.34 15.56 -47.22
C MET A 20 13.27 14.36 -47.02
N PRO A 21 13.49 13.55 -48.07
CA PRO A 21 14.45 12.45 -48.07
C PRO A 21 15.88 12.97 -47.88
N CYS A 22 16.74 12.16 -47.26
CA CYS A 22 18.18 12.42 -47.20
C CYS A 22 18.94 11.30 -47.90
N PHE A 23 20.05 11.65 -48.55
CA PHE A 23 20.95 10.68 -49.14
C PHE A 23 22.03 10.28 -48.12
N THR A 24 22.29 8.99 -48.00
CA THR A 24 23.32 8.40 -47.12
C THR A 24 23.89 7.16 -47.79
N THR A 25 24.88 6.50 -47.19
CA THR A 25 25.37 5.19 -47.65
C THR A 25 24.75 4.05 -46.85
N HIS A 26 24.71 2.85 -47.43
CA HIS A 26 24.27 1.63 -46.71
C HIS A 26 24.98 1.44 -45.37
N SER A 27 26.31 1.53 -45.36
CA SER A 27 27.13 1.40 -44.15
C SER A 27 26.78 2.42 -43.07
N ASN A 28 26.50 3.67 -43.46
CA ASN A 28 26.12 4.70 -42.50
C ASN A 28 24.71 4.48 -41.93
N GLU A 29 23.76 4.04 -42.75
CA GLU A 29 22.40 3.75 -42.27
C GLU A 29 22.38 2.53 -41.33
N GLU A 30 23.13 1.48 -41.65
CA GLU A 30 23.30 0.31 -40.78
C GLU A 30 23.95 0.66 -39.44
N ARG A 31 25.01 1.48 -39.45
CA ARG A 31 25.64 1.94 -38.21
C ARG A 31 24.66 2.75 -37.36
N LEU A 32 23.92 3.68 -37.97
CA LEU A 32 22.97 4.53 -37.27
C LEU A 32 21.76 3.76 -36.74
N SER A 33 21.29 2.73 -37.45
CA SER A 33 20.19 1.89 -37.00
C SER A 33 20.60 1.04 -35.79
N LEU A 34 21.81 0.47 -35.80
CA LEU A 34 22.38 -0.25 -34.66
C LEU A 34 22.58 0.68 -33.45
N GLU A 35 23.08 1.90 -33.66
CA GLU A 35 23.21 2.89 -32.59
C GLU A 35 21.86 3.28 -32.00
N LYS A 36 20.83 3.45 -32.84
CA LYS A 36 19.46 3.73 -32.40
C LYS A 36 18.91 2.58 -31.56
N LEU A 37 19.05 1.34 -32.04
CA LEU A 37 18.63 0.16 -31.30
C LEU A 37 19.35 0.07 -29.94
N GLY A 38 20.65 0.35 -29.90
CA GLY A 38 21.42 0.40 -28.66
C GLY A 38 20.93 1.46 -27.68
N ARG A 39 20.50 2.64 -28.17
CA ARG A 39 19.91 3.69 -27.32
C ARG A 39 18.54 3.26 -26.78
N GLU A 40 17.68 2.69 -27.63
CA GLU A 40 16.36 2.20 -27.23
C GLU A 40 16.46 1.08 -26.20
N TYR A 41 17.39 0.14 -26.39
CA TYR A 41 17.69 -0.91 -25.42
C TYR A 41 18.13 -0.33 -24.07
N LYS A 42 19.08 0.62 -24.07
CA LYS A 42 19.54 1.28 -22.83
C LYS A 42 18.40 2.01 -22.11
N LEU A 43 17.50 2.65 -22.87
CA LEU A 43 16.34 3.33 -22.30
C LEU A 43 15.37 2.32 -21.69
N ALA A 44 15.03 1.26 -22.42
CA ALA A 44 14.15 0.20 -21.95
C ALA A 44 14.70 -0.44 -20.66
N ASN A 45 16.01 -0.72 -20.62
CA ASN A 45 16.65 -1.31 -19.46
C ASN A 45 16.62 -0.39 -18.23
N ARG A 46 16.83 0.92 -18.41
CA ARG A 46 16.69 1.91 -17.31
C ARG A 46 15.27 1.98 -16.77
N VAL A 47 14.27 1.96 -17.65
CA VAL A 47 12.85 1.97 -17.26
C VAL A 47 12.49 0.68 -16.52
N ALA A 48 12.94 -0.47 -17.01
CA ALA A 48 12.73 -1.76 -16.35
C ALA A 48 13.35 -1.78 -14.94
N HIS A 49 14.61 -1.37 -14.81
CA HIS A 49 15.30 -1.33 -13.52
C HIS A 49 14.64 -0.34 -12.55
N SER A 50 14.21 0.83 -13.02
CA SER A 50 13.47 1.79 -12.19
C SER A 50 12.15 1.21 -11.69
N ARG A 51 11.40 0.50 -12.54
CA ARG A 51 10.14 -0.17 -12.15
C ARG A 51 10.37 -1.26 -11.12
N GLU A 52 11.42 -2.06 -11.27
CA GLU A 52 11.79 -3.11 -10.33
C GLU A 52 12.13 -2.53 -8.94
N LEU A 53 12.96 -1.48 -8.88
CA LEU A 53 13.29 -0.80 -7.62
C LEU A 53 12.05 -0.21 -6.93
N HIS A 54 11.14 0.41 -7.69
CA HIS A 54 9.86 0.89 -7.14
C HIS A 54 8.98 -0.26 -6.63
N GLY A 55 8.95 -1.39 -7.35
CA GLY A 55 8.22 -2.59 -6.93
C GLY A 55 8.72 -3.13 -5.59
N HIS A 56 10.04 -3.19 -5.40
CA HIS A 56 10.64 -3.60 -4.12
C HIS A 56 10.33 -2.62 -2.98
N GLY A 57 10.39 -1.31 -3.24
CA GLY A 57 10.05 -0.29 -2.25
C GLY A 57 8.59 -0.38 -1.79
N LEU A 58 7.67 -0.61 -2.72
CA LEU A 58 6.25 -0.81 -2.41
C LEU A 58 6.02 -2.09 -1.59
N ALA A 59 6.67 -3.19 -1.95
CA ALA A 59 6.55 -4.46 -1.21
C ALA A 59 7.02 -4.33 0.25
N ALA A 60 8.13 -3.61 0.48
CA ALA A 60 8.61 -3.34 1.84
C ALA A 60 7.61 -2.50 2.65
N LEU A 61 7.01 -1.48 2.03
CA LEU A 61 6.01 -0.64 2.67
C LEU A 61 4.74 -1.42 3.02
N LEU A 62 4.24 -2.25 2.12
CA LEU A 62 3.08 -3.11 2.36
C LEU A 62 3.32 -4.08 3.52
N LYS A 63 4.52 -4.67 3.62
CA LYS A 63 4.89 -5.55 4.74
C LYS A 63 4.87 -4.81 6.08
N ASN A 64 5.38 -3.59 6.12
CA ASN A 64 5.37 -2.77 7.34
C ASN A 64 3.95 -2.40 7.76
N VAL A 65 3.10 -2.01 6.80
CA VAL A 65 1.68 -1.72 7.05
C VAL A 65 0.95 -2.96 7.57
N GLN A 66 1.18 -4.12 6.97
CA GLN A 66 0.61 -5.37 7.43
C GLN A 66 1.00 -5.69 8.88
N GLY A 67 2.28 -5.54 9.23
CA GLY A 67 2.73 -5.74 10.62
C GLY A 67 2.08 -4.76 11.61
N ALA A 68 1.88 -3.50 11.22
CA ALA A 68 1.17 -2.52 12.05
C ALA A 68 -0.31 -2.86 12.25
N VAL A 69 -0.97 -3.39 11.22
CA VAL A 69 -2.36 -3.86 11.30
C VAL A 69 -2.48 -5.07 12.22
N GLU A 70 -1.60 -6.06 12.09
CA GLU A 70 -1.58 -7.24 12.96
C GLU A 70 -1.36 -6.85 14.43
N ALA A 71 -0.41 -5.94 14.70
CA ALA A 71 -0.18 -5.42 16.05
C ALA A 71 -1.39 -4.65 16.60
N SER A 72 -2.04 -3.82 15.77
CA SER A 72 -3.24 -3.08 16.17
C SER A 72 -4.41 -4.02 16.47
N SER A 73 -4.60 -5.07 15.68
CA SER A 73 -5.63 -6.08 15.90
C SER A 73 -5.42 -6.80 17.24
N SER A 74 -4.18 -7.20 17.54
CA SER A 74 -3.84 -7.83 18.82
C SER A 74 -4.15 -6.91 20.01
N ASN A 75 -3.80 -5.63 19.91
CA ASN A 75 -4.11 -4.65 20.97
C ASN A 75 -5.62 -4.46 21.15
N LEU A 76 -6.40 -4.43 20.07
CA LEU A 76 -7.86 -4.33 20.15
C LEU A 76 -8.48 -5.56 20.81
N GLU A 77 -7.96 -6.76 20.56
CA GLU A 77 -8.43 -7.97 21.24
C GLU A 77 -8.15 -7.93 22.74
N ILE A 78 -6.98 -7.44 23.15
CA ILE A 78 -6.65 -7.27 24.58
C ILE A 78 -7.61 -6.26 25.22
N LEU A 79 -7.78 -5.09 24.60
CA LEU A 79 -8.69 -4.05 25.11
C LEU A 79 -10.14 -4.55 25.20
N ALA A 80 -10.61 -5.32 24.22
CA ALA A 80 -11.95 -5.90 24.25
C ALA A 80 -12.13 -6.89 25.40
N ARG A 81 -11.10 -7.69 25.73
CA ARG A 81 -11.14 -8.58 26.89
C ARG A 81 -11.14 -7.82 28.21
N GLU A 82 -10.32 -6.77 28.31
CA GLU A 82 -10.28 -5.91 29.49
C GLU A 82 -11.61 -5.19 29.72
N ASP A 83 -12.22 -4.66 28.66
CA ASP A 83 -13.51 -3.97 28.74
C ASP A 83 -14.63 -4.92 29.19
N ASN A 84 -14.66 -6.16 28.66
CA ASN A 84 -15.59 -7.19 29.11
C ASN A 84 -15.38 -7.55 30.60
N ALA A 85 -14.13 -7.67 31.06
CA ALA A 85 -13.84 -7.96 32.46
C ALA A 85 -14.32 -6.81 33.39
N ILE A 86 -14.16 -5.56 32.95
CA ILE A 86 -14.66 -4.38 33.69
C ILE A 86 -16.20 -4.40 33.74
N LEU A 87 -16.87 -4.74 32.64
CA LEU A 87 -18.32 -4.86 32.60
C LEU A 87 -18.83 -5.92 33.58
N GLU A 88 -18.24 -7.12 33.58
CA GLU A 88 -18.61 -8.18 34.52
C GLU A 88 -18.44 -7.76 35.99
N LEU A 89 -17.33 -7.08 36.31
CA LEU A 89 -17.09 -6.55 37.66
C LEU A 89 -18.13 -5.48 38.03
N SER A 90 -18.48 -4.60 37.08
CA SER A 90 -19.50 -3.57 37.29
C SER A 90 -20.88 -4.20 37.57
N GLU A 91 -21.26 -5.24 36.83
CA GLU A 91 -22.52 -5.95 37.04
C GLU A 91 -22.56 -6.66 38.39
N LYS A 92 -21.47 -7.34 38.79
CA LYS A 92 -21.37 -7.96 40.12
C LYS A 92 -21.51 -6.93 41.23
N HIS A 93 -20.80 -5.81 41.13
CA HIS A 93 -20.87 -4.74 42.13
C HIS A 93 -22.29 -4.16 42.24
N LYS A 94 -22.98 -3.95 41.11
CA LYS A 94 -24.38 -3.50 41.12
C LYS A 94 -25.30 -4.49 41.84
N ALA A 95 -25.12 -5.78 41.60
CA ALA A 95 -25.88 -6.83 42.27
C ALA A 95 -25.63 -6.85 43.79
N GLU A 96 -24.36 -6.70 44.21
CA GLU A 96 -23.99 -6.62 45.63
C GLU A 96 -24.63 -5.41 46.33
N ILE A 97 -24.60 -4.23 45.71
CA ILE A 97 -25.27 -3.03 46.25
C ILE A 97 -26.78 -3.27 46.38
N GLN A 98 -27.40 -3.87 45.36
CA GLN A 98 -28.83 -4.13 45.38
C GLN A 98 -29.20 -5.09 46.51
N GLN A 99 -28.42 -6.16 46.69
CA GLN A 99 -28.65 -7.12 47.75
C GLN A 99 -28.48 -6.50 49.14
N GLN A 100 -27.43 -5.69 49.34
CA GLN A 100 -27.26 -4.94 50.60
C GLN A 100 -28.46 -4.05 50.87
N LYS A 101 -28.96 -3.33 49.85
CA LYS A 101 -30.14 -2.48 49.99
C LYS A 101 -31.36 -3.29 50.42
N ASP A 102 -31.61 -4.43 49.79
CA ASP A 102 -32.74 -5.30 50.12
C ASP A 102 -32.65 -5.84 51.56
N ASP A 103 -31.45 -6.25 51.99
CA ASP A 103 -31.18 -6.69 53.37
C ASP A 103 -31.42 -5.57 54.40
N TRP A 104 -31.00 -4.34 54.08
CA TRP A 104 -31.26 -3.15 54.91
C TRP A 104 -32.76 -2.82 55.00
N GLU A 105 -33.51 -2.94 53.90
CA GLU A 105 -34.96 -2.75 53.91
C GLU A 105 -35.68 -3.83 54.73
N GLU A 106 -35.24 -5.09 54.63
CA GLU A 106 -35.82 -6.18 55.40
C GLU A 106 -35.55 -6.05 56.90
N THR A 107 -34.32 -5.69 57.28
CA THR A 107 -33.96 -5.42 58.69
C THR A 107 -34.75 -4.24 59.24
N ALA A 108 -34.93 -3.16 58.47
CA ALA A 108 -35.78 -2.04 58.86
C ALA A 108 -37.25 -2.45 59.06
N ARG A 109 -37.82 -3.25 58.15
CA ARG A 109 -39.19 -3.79 58.28
C ARG A 109 -39.35 -4.67 59.53
N LYS A 110 -38.37 -5.53 59.83
CA LYS A 110 -38.37 -6.37 61.04
C LYS A 110 -38.32 -5.53 62.32
N ALA A 111 -37.52 -4.46 62.34
CA ALA A 111 -37.44 -3.55 63.49
C ALA A 111 -38.75 -2.78 63.74
N LEU A 112 -39.47 -2.39 62.68
CA LEU A 112 -40.77 -1.72 62.76
C LEU A 112 -41.89 -2.64 63.28
N ASN A 113 -41.86 -3.92 62.92
CA ASN A 113 -42.89 -4.90 63.30
C ASN A 113 -42.68 -5.55 64.68
N ASN A 114 -41.54 -5.29 65.34
CA ASN A 114 -41.26 -5.70 66.71
C ASN A 114 -40.87 -4.47 67.56
N PRO A 115 -41.81 -3.54 67.84
CA PRO A 115 -41.55 -2.47 68.78
C PRO A 115 -41.40 -3.12 70.15
N LYS A 116 -40.21 -3.01 70.74
CA LYS A 116 -39.89 -3.53 72.08
C LYS A 116 -41.04 -3.24 73.06
N SER A 117 -41.63 -4.31 73.59
CA SER A 117 -42.54 -4.29 74.74
C SER A 117 -41.78 -4.04 76.04
#